data_AF-M5FYA4-F1
#
_entry.id   AF-M5FYA4-F1
#
_cell.length_a   1.000
_cell.length_b   1.000
_cell.length_c   1.000
_cell.angle_alpha   90.00
_cell.angle_beta   90.00
_cell.angle_gamma   90.00
#
_symmetry.space_group_name_H-M   'P 1'
#
loop_
_entity.id
_entity.type
_entity.pdbx_description
1 polymer ?
#
loop_
_entity_poly.entity_id
_entity_poly.type
_entity_poly.pdbx_seq_one_letter_code
_entity_poly.pdbx_strand_id
1 'polypeptide(L)' 'MHPHLATPERQLVCGDFIQALERCHASGWWFRYTGGCNEEKDALRMCLRQERIDRTQKNLENARLRRASSQQAWQEMQSD' A
#
# COMPACT_ATOMS: atom_id res chain seq x y z
N MET A 1 12.88 12.22 0.41
CA MET A 1 12.65 10.78 0.16
C MET A 1 11.55 10.33 1.10
N HIS A 2 10.57 9.61 0.58
CA HIS A 2 9.23 9.45 1.15
C HIS A 2 9.22 8.56 2.40
N PRO A 3 9.18 9.11 3.62
CA PRO A 3 9.29 8.31 4.85
C PRO A 3 8.13 7.32 5.00
N HIS A 4 6.97 7.70 4.46
CA HIS A 4 5.76 6.87 4.44
C HIS A 4 5.87 5.63 3.54
N LEU A 5 6.88 5.52 2.68
CA LEU A 5 7.09 4.35 1.81
C LEU A 5 7.99 3.29 2.45
N ALA A 6 8.63 3.58 3.59
CA ALA A 6 9.58 2.68 4.26
C ALA A 6 8.94 1.46 4.97
N THR A 7 7.67 1.16 4.69
CA THR A 7 7.01 -0.04 5.18
C THR A 7 7.42 -1.25 4.33
N PRO A 8 7.87 -2.37 4.91
CA PRO A 8 8.34 -3.54 4.15
C PRO A 8 7.36 -4.01 3.08
N GLU A 9 6.06 -3.97 3.34
CA GLU A 9 5.02 -4.42 2.41
C GLU A 9 5.00 -3.60 1.12
N ARG A 10 5.17 -2.27 1.23
CA ARG A 10 5.22 -1.38 0.06
C ARG A 10 6.53 -1.52 -0.69
N GLN A 11 7.63 -1.77 0.02
CA GLN A 11 8.93 -2.04 -0.60
C GLN A 11 8.88 -3.34 -1.42
N LEU A 12 8.19 -4.36 -0.91
CA LEU A 12 8.01 -5.65 -1.60
C LEU A 12 7.12 -5.52 -2.84
N VAL A 13 6.02 -4.76 -2.77
CA VAL A 13 5.04 -4.66 -3.86
C VAL A 13 5.42 -3.60 -4.91
N CYS A 14 5.92 -2.45 -4.48
CA CYS A 14 6.19 -1.30 -5.34
C CYS A 14 7.69 -0.95 -5.42
N GLY A 15 8.58 -1.85 -5.00
CA GLY A 15 10.03 -1.59 -4.88
C GLY A 15 10.67 -1.08 -6.17
N ASP A 16 10.29 -1.64 -7.32
CA ASP A 16 10.86 -1.22 -8.61
C ASP A 16 10.49 0.22 -8.98
N PHE A 17 9.25 0.64 -8.71
CA PHE A 17 8.78 2.00 -8.94
C PHE A 17 9.43 2.99 -7.95
N ILE A 18 9.64 2.57 -6.70
CA ILE A 18 10.36 3.38 -5.70
C ILE A 18 11.79 3.60 -6.18
N GLN A 19 12.49 2.53 -6.57
CA GLN A 19 13.86 2.63 -7.08
C GLN A 19 13.95 3.46 -8.36
N ALA A 20 12.98 3.35 -9.27
CA ALA A 20 12.93 4.18 -10.48
C ALA A 20 12.85 5.68 -10.15
N LEU A 21 11.96 6.04 -9.23
CA LEU A 21 11.83 7.43 -8.79
C LEU A 21 13.08 7.91 -8.03
N GLU A 22 13.70 7.05 -7.21
CA GLU A 22 14.95 7.36 -6.53
C GLU A 22 16.12 7.57 -7.50
N ARG A 23 16.23 6.75 -8.55
CA ARG A 23 17.21 6.93 -9.62
C ARG A 23 16.99 8.25 -10.36
N CYS A 24 15.73 8.61 -10.67
CA CYS A 24 15.44 9.91 -11.27
C CYS A 24 15.83 11.07 -10.35
N HIS A 25 15.50 11.00 -9.06
CA HIS A 25 15.95 12.01 -8.10
C HIS A 25 17.46 12.08 -7.94
N ALA A 26 18.17 10.95 -8.07
CA ALA A 26 19.64 10.90 -8.02
C ALA A 26 20.30 11.52 -9.26
N SER A 27 19.59 11.64 -10.39
CA SER A 27 20.10 12.24 -11.63
C SER A 27 20.38 13.74 -11.52
N GLY A 28 19.73 14.44 -10.58
CA GLY A 28 20.00 15.84 -10.32
C GLY A 28 18.84 16.56 -9.65
N TRP A 29 19.17 17.56 -8.83
CA TRP A 29 18.16 18.33 -8.09
C TRP A 29 17.18 19.04 -9.05
N TRP A 30 17.66 19.59 -10.17
CA TRP A 30 16.81 20.27 -11.16
C TRP A 30 15.64 19.42 -11.64
N PHE A 31 15.84 18.15 -11.97
CA PHE A 31 14.77 17.24 -12.42
C PHE A 31 13.68 17.04 -11.37
N ARG A 32 14.05 17.08 -10.08
CA ARG A 32 13.09 17.03 -8.97
C ARG A 32 12.25 18.30 -8.86
N TYR A 33 12.84 19.47 -9.13
CA TYR A 33 12.14 20.76 -8.99
C TYR A 33 11.33 21.15 -10.23
N THR A 34 11.77 20.79 -11.42
CA THR A 34 11.10 21.14 -12.69
C THR A 34 10.04 20.11 -13.12
N GLY A 35 9.88 19.01 -12.37
CA GLY A 35 8.91 17.96 -12.70
C GLY A 35 9.42 16.94 -13.72
N GLY A 36 10.74 16.85 -13.95
CA GLY A 36 11.36 15.87 -14.84
C GLY A 36 11.18 14.41 -14.41
N CYS A 37 10.80 14.15 -13.15
CA CYS A 37 10.52 12.80 -12.62
C CYS A 37 9.01 12.49 -12.50
N ASN A 38 8.14 13.20 -13.24
CA ASN A 38 6.70 13.05 -13.09
C ASN A 38 6.19 11.68 -13.55
N GLU A 39 6.80 11.09 -14.57
CA GLU A 39 6.40 9.78 -15.10
C GLU A 39 6.63 8.67 -14.06
N GLU A 40 7.83 8.61 -13.48
CA GLU A 40 8.17 7.64 -12.44
C GLU A 40 7.33 7.85 -11.18
N LYS A 41 7.06 9.12 -10.84
CA LYS A 41 6.18 9.49 -9.72
C LYS A 41 4.76 9.00 -9.96
N ASP A 42 4.23 9.14 -11.17
CA ASP A 42 2.88 8.71 -11.51
C ASP A 42 2.77 7.18 -11.56
N ALA A 43 3.80 6.50 -12.07
CA ALA A 43 3.90 5.04 -12.02
C ALA A 43 3.89 4.52 -10.57
N LEU A 44 4.71 5.11 -9.69
CA LEU A 44 4.71 4.79 -8.27
C LEU A 44 3.34 5.07 -7.61
N ARG A 45 2.70 6.19 -7.95
CA ARG A 45 1.37 6.53 -7.44
C ARG A 45 0.32 5.48 -7.84
N MET A 46 0.38 4.96 -9.06
CA MET A 46 -0.52 3.90 -9.52
C MET A 46 -0.31 2.59 -8.76
N CYS A 47 0.95 2.19 -8.56
CA CYS A 47 1.26 1.00 -7.77
C CYS A 47 0.72 1.11 -6.33
N LEU A 48 1.01 2.23 -5.65
CA LEU A 48 0.57 2.45 -4.26
C LEU A 48 -0.97 2.54 -4.14
N ARG A 49 -1.64 3.05 -5.18
CA ARG A 49 -3.11 3.05 -5.22
C ARG A 49 -3.65 1.62 -5.27
N GLN A 50 -3.05 0.76 -6.09
CA GLN A 50 -3.45 -0.64 -6.19
C GLN A 50 -3.18 -1.39 -4.87
N GLU A 51 -1.99 -1.24 -4.28
CA GLU A 51 -1.65 -1.83 -2.98
C GLU A 51 -2.67 -1.45 -1.90
N ARG A 52 -3.05 -0.17 -1.84
CA ARG A 52 -4.08 0.31 -0.91
C ARG A 52 -5.42 -0.39 -1.13
N ILE A 53 -5.84 -0.59 -2.38
CA ILE A 53 -7.09 -1.28 -2.70
C ILE A 53 -7.01 -2.73 -2.21
N ASP A 54 -5.94 -3.45 -2.56
CA ASP A 54 -5.77 -4.86 -2.22
C ASP A 54 -5.75 -5.07 -0.69
N ARG A 55 -5.02 -4.21 0.02
CA ARG A 55 -5.00 -4.21 1.49
C ARG A 55 -6.38 -3.94 2.08
N THR A 56 -7.15 -3.03 1.48
CA THR A 56 -8.50 -2.70 1.93
C THR A 56 -9.45 -3.89 1.75
N GLN A 57 -9.32 -4.63 0.64
CA GLN A 57 -10.11 -5.85 0.42
C GLN A 57 -9.76 -6.93 1.43
N LYS A 58 -8.46 -7.20 1.66
CA LYS A 58 -8.01 -8.16 2.69
C LYS A 58 -8.53 -7.80 4.09
N ASN A 59 -8.49 -6.51 4.45
CA ASN A 59 -9.01 -6.06 5.75
C ASN A 59 -10.52 -6.27 5.87
N LEU A 60 -11.26 -6.06 4.77
CA LEU A 60 -12.70 -6.27 4.73
C LEU A 60 -13.06 -7.76 4.83
N GLU A 61 -12.33 -8.65 4.15
CA GLU A 61 -12.48 -10.10 4.30
C GLU A 61 -12.19 -10.56 5.73
N ASN A 62 -11.07 -10.13 6.30
CA ASN A 62 -10.71 -10.45 7.68
C ASN A 62 -11.75 -9.92 8.68
N ALA A 63 -12.30 -8.72 8.46
CA ALA A 63 -13.36 -8.18 9.30
C ALA A 63 -14.65 -9.01 9.20
N ARG A 64 -15.01 -9.52 8.02
CA ARG A 64 -16.16 -10.42 7.84
C ARG A 64 -15.95 -11.74 8.59
N LEU A 65 -14.77 -12.36 8.45
CA LEU A 65 -14.42 -13.60 9.15
C LEU A 65 -14.48 -13.43 10.68
N ARG A 66 -13.90 -12.35 11.20
CA ARG A 66 -13.96 -12.03 12.64
C ARG A 66 -15.40 -11.85 13.12
N ARG A 67 -16.23 -11.12 12.37
CA ARG A 67 -17.64 -10.94 12.72
C ARG A 67 -18.41 -12.26 12.73
N ALA A 68 -18.20 -13.11 11.72
CA ALA A 68 -18.85 -14.43 11.66
C ALA A 68 -18.46 -15.30 12.85
N SER A 69 -17.16 -15.38 13.16
CA SER A 69 -16.66 -16.14 14.32
C SER A 69 -17.20 -15.59 15.64
N SER A 70 -17.24 -14.27 15.82
CA SER A 70 -17.85 -13.68 17.02
C SER A 70 -19.33 -14.00 17.10
N GLN A 71 -20.09 -13.88 16.02
CA GLN A 71 -21.53 -14.19 16.00
C GLN A 71 -21.80 -15.66 16.34
N GLN A 72 -21.00 -16.59 15.83
CA GLN A 72 -21.10 -18.01 16.17
C GLN A 72 -20.87 -18.24 17.67
N ALA A 73 -19.79 -17.68 18.23
CA ALA A 73 -19.52 -17.79 19.67
C ALA A 73 -20.64 -17.18 20.53
N TRP A 74 -21.23 -16.05 20.11
CA TRP A 74 -22.37 -15.45 20.79
C TRP A 74 -23.65 -16.30 20.73
N GLN A 75 -23.85 -17.07 19.66
CA GLN A 75 -24.98 -17.98 19.53
C GLN A 75 -24.79 -19.22 20.42
N GLU A 76 -23.59 -19.81 20.42
CA GLU A 76 -23.25 -20.95 21.28
C GLU A 76 -23.44 -20.62 22.77
N MET A 77 -23.00 -19.44 23.22
CA MET A 77 -23.18 -19.00 24.62
C MET A 77 -24.64 -18.73 25.02
N GLN A 78 -25.55 -18.48 24.06
CA GLN A 78 -26.97 -18.26 24.34
C GLN A 78 -27.80 -19.54 24.32
N SER A 79 -27.25 -20.63 23.76
CA SER A 79 -27.92 -21.93 23.67
C SER A 79 -27.64 -22.86 24.86
N ASP A 80 -26.71 -22.50 25.74
CA ASP A 80 -26.42 -23.15 27.04
C ASP A 80 -27.10 -22.42 28.20
#